data_AF-A0A934CSY1-F1
#
_entry.id   AF-A0A934CSY1-F1
#
_cell.length_a   1.000
_cell.length_b   1.000
_cell.length_c   1.000
_cell.angle_alpha   90.00
_cell.angle_beta   90.00
_cell.angle_gamma   90.00
#
_symmetry.space_group_name_H-M   'P 1'
#
loop_
_entity.id
_entity.type
_entity.pdbx_description
1 polymer ?
#
loop_
_entity_poly.entity_id
_entity_poly.type
_entity_poly.pdbx_seq_one_letter_code
_entity_poly.pdbx_strand_id
1 'polypeptide(L)' 'MKQAVAKNTVDLLHKIETIEKEVMGLKLSILKKLTPSGKKLIKLKGIIKGIDITNEDIASAKRSLYSKVGI' A
#
# COMPACT_ATOMS: atom_id res chain seq x y z
N MET A 1 17.78 42.14 15.06
CA MET A 1 16.47 41.54 15.43
C MET A 1 15.87 40.67 14.33
N LYS A 2 15.73 41.15 13.08
CA LYS A 2 15.09 40.39 11.97
C LYS A 2 15.75 39.02 11.66
N GLN A 3 17.09 38.93 11.69
CA GLN A 3 17.81 37.65 11.45
C GLN A 3 17.58 36.59 12.54
N ALA A 4 17.44 37.00 13.81
CA ALA A 4 17.19 36.08 14.92
C ALA A 4 15.78 35.45 14.85
N VAL A 5 14.80 36.22 14.39
CA VAL A 5 13.44 35.74 14.15
C VAL A 5 13.41 34.74 12.99
N ALA A 6 14.08 35.05 11.88
CA ALA A 6 14.19 34.14 10.73
C ALA A 6 14.88 32.81 11.08
N LYS A 7 15.94 32.85 11.90
CA LYS A 7 16.62 31.64 12.39
C LYS A 7 15.69 30.75 13.23
N ASN A 8 14.91 31.35 14.13
CA ASN A 8 13.90 30.63 14.91
C ASN A 8 12.82 29.96 14.05
N THR A 9 12.39 30.61 12.96
CA THR A 9 11.41 30.02 12.03
C THR A 9 11.97 28.80 11.30
N VAL A 10 13.23 28.88 10.83
CA VAL A 10 13.90 27.75 10.17
C VAL A 10 14.10 26.58 11.13
N ASP A 11 14.53 26.85 12.37
CA ASP A 11 14.71 25.83 13.40
C ASP A 11 13.38 25.15 13.74
N LEU A 12 12.27 25.90 13.75
CA LEU A 12 10.93 25.36 14.00
C LEU A 12 10.42 24.50 12.84
N LEU A 13 10.66 24.91 11.59
CA LEU A 13 10.35 24.10 10.41
C LEU A 13 11.11 22.77 10.42
N HIS A 14 12.40 22.79 10.78
CA HIS A 14 13.20 21.56 10.83
C HIS A 14 12.71 20.59 11.92
N LYS A 15 12.23 21.12 13.05
CA LYS A 15 11.58 20.32 14.10
C LYS A 15 10.28 19.68 13.60
N ILE A 16 9.46 20.42 12.85
CA ILE A 16 8.23 19.88 12.24
C ILE A 16 8.57 18.74 11.28
N GLU A 17 9.53 18.93 10.36
CA GLU A 17 9.96 17.87 9.44
C GLU A 17 10.46 16.62 10.17
N THR A 18 11.16 16.79 11.29
CA THR A 18 11.65 15.68 12.10
C THR A 18 10.49 14.90 12.70
N ILE A 19 9.49 15.59 13.27
CA ILE A 19 8.27 14.97 13.81
C ILE A 19 7.51 14.22 12.71
N GLU A 20 7.38 14.79 11.52
CA GLU A 20 6.70 14.12 10.39
C GLU A 20 7.40 12.82 9.98
N LYS A 21 8.74 12.82 9.93
CA LYS A 21 9.54 11.61 9.66
C LYS A 21 9.36 10.55 10.75
N GLU A 22 9.33 10.94 12.01
CA GLU A 22 9.10 10.03 13.14
C GLU A 22 7.69 9.42 13.09
N VAL A 23 6.66 10.23 12.84
CA VAL A 23 5.27 9.77 12.69
C VAL A 23 5.13 8.81 11.50
N MET A 24 5.81 9.08 10.38
CA MET A 24 5.85 8.16 9.24
C MET A 24 6.48 6.82 9.62
N GLY A 25 7.61 6.85 10.34
CA GLY A 25 8.27 5.65 10.87
C GLY A 25 7.36 4.83 11.78
N LEU A 26 6.61 5.50 12.67
CA LEU A 26 5.66 4.86 13.56
C LEU A 26 4.51 4.17 12.79
N LYS A 27 3.93 4.86 11.79
CA LYS A 27 2.89 4.29 10.92
C LYS A 27 3.38 3.03 10.22
N LEU A 28 4.58 3.05 9.65
CA LEU A 28 5.18 1.89 8.98
C LEU A 28 5.48 0.75 9.97
N SER A 29 5.94 1.07 11.18
CA SER A 29 6.16 0.08 12.25
C SER A 29 4.87 -0.61 12.65
N ILE A 30 3.77 0.14 12.79
CA ILE A 30 2.44 -0.39 13.07
C ILE A 30 1.94 -1.24 11.91
N LEU A 31 2.04 -0.78 10.66
CA LEU A 31 1.64 -1.55 9.47
C LEU A 31 2.36 -2.90 9.37
N LYS A 32 3.67 -2.94 9.67
CA LYS A 32 4.46 -4.19 9.71
C LYS A 32 3.98 -5.14 10.80
N LYS A 33 3.53 -4.63 11.95
CA LYS A 33 3.00 -5.43 13.06
C LYS A 33 1.55 -5.88 12.85
N LEU A 34 0.74 -5.06 12.19
CA LEU A 34 -0.66 -5.35 11.85
C LEU A 34 -0.80 -6.31 10.66
N THR A 35 0.28 -6.63 9.95
CA THR A 35 0.28 -7.66 8.90
C THR A 35 1.00 -8.92 9.36
N PRO A 36 0.20 -9.90 9.80
CA PRO A 36 0.19 -11.15 9.07
C PRO A 36 -1.25 -11.42 8.64
N SER A 37 -1.69 -10.75 7.57
CA SER A 37 -2.73 -11.36 6.75
C SER A 37 -2.11 -12.67 6.25
N GLY A 38 -2.45 -13.79 6.87
CA GLY A 38 -2.04 -15.14 6.42
C GLY A 38 -2.47 -15.46 4.99
N LYS A 39 -3.18 -14.56 4.32
CA LYS A 39 -3.35 -14.58 2.88
C LYS A 39 -2.02 -14.24 2.23
N LYS A 40 -1.39 -15.25 1.62
CA LYS A 40 -0.32 -15.07 0.63
C LYS A 40 -0.66 -13.87 -0.24
N LEU A 41 0.30 -12.97 -0.43
CA LEU A 41 0.30 -12.01 -1.52
C LEU A 41 0.37 -12.84 -2.82
N ILE A 42 -0.79 -13.34 -3.27
CA ILE A 42 -0.95 -13.94 -4.58
C ILE A 42 -0.85 -12.77 -5.56
N LYS A 43 0.39 -12.44 -5.94
CA LYS A 43 0.61 -11.69 -7.17
C LYS A 43 0.00 -12.57 -8.25
N LEU A 44 -1.09 -12.10 -8.86
CA LEU A 44 -1.54 -12.63 -10.15
C LEU A 44 -0.40 -12.35 -11.14
N LYS A 45 0.56 -13.27 -11.20
CA LYS A 45 1.56 -13.35 -12.26
C LYS A 45 0.81 -13.85 -13.49
N GLY A 46 -0.05 -13.00 -14.04
CA GLY A 46 -1.19 -13.45 -14.83
C GLY A 46 -1.46 -12.57 -16.03
N ILE A 47 -0.44 -12.36 -16.86
CA ILE A 47 -0.64 -12.44 -18.31
C ILE A 47 0.56 -13.24 -18.81
N ILE A 48 0.39 -14.56 -18.94
CA ILE A 48 1.35 -15.38 -19.66
C ILE A 48 1.27 -14.90 -21.11
N LYS A 49 2.32 -14.22 -21.59
CA LYS A 49 2.36 -13.72 -22.97
C LYS A 49 2.28 -14.92 -23.91
N GLY A 50 1.39 -14.86 -24.91
CA GLY A 50 1.24 -15.91 -25.93
C GLY A 50 0.20 -16.99 -25.63
N ILE A 51 -0.67 -16.79 -24.63
CA ILE A 51 -1.86 -17.63 -24.43
C ILE A 51 -3.09 -16.79 -24.80
N ASP A 52 -3.86 -17.27 -25.77
CA ASP A 52 -5.16 -16.71 -26.09
C ASP A 52 -6.18 -17.17 -25.04
N ILE A 53 -6.77 -16.20 -24.34
CA ILE A 53 -7.82 -16.46 -23.36
C ILE A 53 -9.14 -16.54 -24.11
N THR A 54 -9.82 -17.69 -24.04
CA THR A 54 -11.12 -17.87 -24.69
C THR A 54 -12.27 -17.46 -23.76
N ASN A 55 -13.49 -17.36 -24.32
CA ASN A 55 -14.68 -17.05 -23.52
C ASN A 55 -15.00 -18.16 -22.51
N GLU A 56 -14.66 -19.41 -22.82
CA GLU A 56 -14.83 -20.57 -21.95
C GLU A 56 -13.93 -20.46 -20.72
N ASP A 57 -12.68 -20.01 -20.89
CA ASP A 57 -11.75 -19.77 -19.79
C ASP A 57 -12.30 -18.70 -18.83
N ILE A 58 -12.83 -17.60 -19.39
CA ILE A 58 -13.44 -16.51 -18.62
C ILE A 58 -14.68 -17.01 -17.88
N ALA A 59 -15.54 -17.79 -18.53
CA ALA A 59 -16.76 -18.33 -17.93
C ALA A 59 -16.44 -19.30 -16.79
N SER A 60 -15.44 -20.18 -16.99
CA SER A 60 -14.95 -21.11 -15.98
C SER A 60 -14.38 -20.37 -14.76
N ALA A 61 -13.52 -19.37 -14.99
CA ALA A 61 -12.95 -18.55 -13.93
C ALA A 61 -14.03 -17.79 -13.15
N LYS A 62 -14.99 -17.16 -13.84
CA LYS A 62 -16.12 -16.47 -13.19
C LYS A 62 -16.93 -17.43 -12.32
N ARG A 63 -17.29 -18.62 -12.83
CA ARG A 63 -18.03 -19.62 -12.06
C ARG A 63 -17.26 -20.04 -10.81
N SER A 64 -15.96 -20.29 -10.92
CA SER A 64 -15.12 -20.65 -9.78
C SER A 64 -15.06 -19.54 -8.73
N LEU A 65 -14.79 -18.30 -9.17
CA LEU A 65 -14.59 -17.14 -8.28
C LEU A 65 -15.87 -16.71 -7.56
N TYR A 66 -17.00 -16.74 -8.27
CA TYR A 66 -18.29 -16.31 -7.73
C TYR A 66 -19.15 -17.49 -7.22
N SER A 67 -18.63 -18.72 -7.21
CA SER A 67 -19.35 -19.93 -6.75
C SER A 67 -19.95 -19.83 -5.35
N LYS A 68 -19.35 -19.00 -4.47
CA LYS A 68 -19.79 -18.80 -3.09
C LYS A 68 -20.47 -17.45 -2.85
N VAL A 69 -20.51 -16.59 -3.85
CA VAL A 69 -21.24 -15.33 -3.80
C VAL A 69 -22.64 -15.67 -4.30
N GLY A 70 -23.50 -16.10 -3.37
CA GLY A 70 -24.91 -16.37 -3.66
C GLY A 70 -25.59 -15.08 -4.10
N ILE A 71 -25.80 -14.97 -5.41
CA ILE A 71 -26.80 -14.07 -6.02
C ILE A 71 -27.88 -15.00 -6.58
#